data_AF-A0A1E3K480-F1
#
_entry.id   AF-A0A1E3K480-F1
#
_cell.length_a   1.000
_cell.length_b   1.000
_cell.length_c   1.000
_cell.angle_alpha   90.00
_cell.angle_beta   90.00
_cell.angle_gamma   90.00
#
_symmetry.space_group_name_H-M   'P 1'
#
loop_
_entity.id
_entity.type
_entity.pdbx_description
1 polymer ?
#
loop_
_entity_poly.entity_id
_entity_poly.type
_entity_poly.pdbx_seq_one_letter_code
_entity_poly.pdbx_strand_id
1 'polypeptide(L)'
;MSFTRIPARSITPILRASFSSSSSLAAPKAKAAKAISSCPAGTPLSNLSILKDKPDPVALPDDQYPAWLWTLLDEPAAPSLANETSKTESGSEVDLQAQKKALKALNRENIKASNYLKSTT
;
A
#
# COMPACT_ATOMS: atom_id res chain seq x y z
N MET A 1 -31.32 1.23 -39.51
CA MET A 1 -30.03 0.74 -38.97
C MET A 1 -30.34 -0.07 -37.73
N SER A 2 -30.27 -1.39 -37.84
CA SER A 2 -30.73 -2.34 -36.82
C SER A 2 -29.58 -2.66 -35.88
N PHE A 3 -29.66 -2.24 -34.61
CA PHE A 3 -28.66 -2.61 -33.60
C PHE A 3 -29.08 -3.92 -32.93
N THR A 4 -28.31 -4.98 -33.14
CA THR A 4 -28.47 -6.25 -32.43
C THR A 4 -27.91 -6.13 -31.02
N ARG A 5 -28.74 -6.46 -30.03
CA ARG A 5 -28.37 -6.43 -28.60
C ARG A 5 -27.56 -7.69 -28.28
N ILE A 6 -26.33 -7.53 -27.81
CA ILE A 6 -25.43 -8.62 -27.43
C ILE A 6 -26.00 -9.32 -26.17
N PRO A 7 -26.16 -10.65 -26.14
CA PRO A 7 -26.63 -11.35 -24.94
C PRO A 7 -25.54 -11.38 -23.86
N ALA A 8 -25.95 -11.09 -22.62
CA ALA A 8 -25.10 -11.11 -21.44
C ALA A 8 -24.57 -12.53 -21.18
N ARG A 9 -23.24 -12.69 -21.15
CA ARG A 9 -22.59 -13.93 -20.72
C ARG A 9 -22.59 -14.01 -19.20
N SER A 10 -23.22 -15.06 -18.65
CA SER A 10 -23.17 -15.37 -17.22
C SER A 10 -21.74 -15.75 -16.82
N ILE A 11 -21.21 -15.07 -15.80
CA ILE A 11 -19.92 -15.36 -15.20
C ILE A 11 -20.13 -16.48 -14.18
N THR A 12 -19.55 -17.66 -14.40
CA THR A 12 -19.52 -18.71 -13.39
C THR A 12 -18.51 -18.36 -12.30
N PRO A 13 -18.83 -18.54 -11.01
CA PRO A 13 -17.85 -18.35 -9.95
C PRO A 13 -16.81 -19.47 -10.00
N ILE A 14 -15.53 -19.10 -10.13
CA ILE A 14 -14.39 -19.99 -9.99
C ILE A 14 -14.38 -20.55 -8.56
N LEU A 15 -14.48 -21.87 -8.44
CA LEU A 15 -14.35 -22.59 -7.18
C LEU A 15 -12.95 -22.31 -6.60
N ARG A 16 -12.93 -21.69 -5.41
CA ARG A 16 -11.74 -21.34 -4.65
C ARG A 16 -11.02 -22.63 -4.23
N ALA A 17 -9.84 -22.88 -4.78
CA ALA A 17 -8.97 -23.96 -4.36
C ALA A 17 -8.57 -23.78 -2.88
N SER A 18 -8.86 -24.80 -2.07
CA SER A 18 -8.48 -24.91 -0.67
C SER A 18 -6.96 -25.04 -0.59
N PHE A 19 -6.27 -24.05 -0.04
CA PHE A 19 -4.86 -24.22 0.32
C PHE A 19 -4.81 -25.14 1.55
N SER A 20 -4.23 -26.32 1.37
CA SER A 20 -3.95 -27.25 2.46
C SER A 20 -2.83 -26.67 3.32
N SER A 21 -3.14 -26.32 4.57
CA SER A 21 -2.14 -25.92 5.56
C SER A 21 -1.37 -27.16 6.01
N SER A 22 -0.17 -27.35 5.47
CA SER A 22 0.76 -28.38 5.95
C SER A 22 1.33 -27.95 7.30
N SER A 23 0.86 -28.58 8.38
CA SER A 23 1.44 -28.41 9.72
C SER A 23 2.83 -29.04 9.76
N SER A 24 3.88 -28.22 9.65
CA SER A 24 5.23 -28.66 10.00
C SER A 24 5.43 -28.50 11.50
N LEU A 25 5.84 -29.61 12.13
CA LEU A 25 6.10 -29.75 13.56
C LEU A 25 7.10 -28.70 14.04
N ALA A 26 6.70 -27.94 15.06
CA ALA A 26 7.51 -26.90 15.69
C ALA A 26 8.62 -27.51 16.54
N ALA A 27 9.87 -27.31 16.12
CA ALA A 27 11.03 -27.40 17.00
C ALA A 27 11.13 -26.13 17.87
N PRO A 28 11.58 -26.21 19.14
CA PRO A 28 11.61 -25.06 20.03
C PRO A 28 12.69 -24.06 19.58
N LYS A 29 12.28 -23.01 18.86
CA LYS A 29 13.16 -21.87 18.59
C LYS A 29 13.35 -21.11 19.91
N ALA A 30 14.57 -21.22 20.45
CA ALA A 30 15.08 -20.26 21.42
C ALA A 30 14.75 -18.86 20.93
N LYS A 31 14.24 -18.00 21.83
CA LYS A 31 13.90 -16.60 21.52
C LYS A 31 15.19 -15.86 21.16
N ALA A 32 15.59 -15.95 19.90
CA ALA A 32 16.60 -15.10 19.31
C ALA A 32 16.10 -13.67 19.43
N ALA A 33 16.99 -12.76 19.81
CA ALA A 33 16.74 -11.32 19.69
C ALA A 33 16.12 -11.04 18.32
N LYS A 34 15.10 -10.17 18.27
CA LYS A 34 14.39 -9.84 17.03
C LYS A 34 15.45 -9.44 16.00
N ALA A 35 15.65 -10.29 14.99
CA ALA A 35 16.54 -9.96 13.88
C ALA A 35 15.98 -8.68 13.24
N ILE A 36 16.84 -7.68 13.06
CA ILE A 36 16.48 -6.37 12.49
C ILE A 36 16.00 -6.56 11.04
N SER A 37 16.65 -7.46 10.31
CA SER A 37 16.27 -7.90 8.97
C SER A 37 15.69 -9.32 8.95
N SER A 38 14.78 -9.57 8.01
CA SER A 38 14.28 -10.93 7.73
C SER A 38 15.13 -11.69 6.71
N CYS A 39 15.98 -11.00 5.94
CA CYS A 39 16.77 -11.57 4.86
C CYS A 39 18.26 -11.48 5.22
N PRO A 40 18.99 -12.61 5.30
CA PRO A 40 20.41 -12.57 5.60
C PRO A 40 21.20 -11.96 4.44
N ALA A 41 22.36 -11.36 4.77
CA ALA A 41 23.30 -10.85 3.78
C ALA A 41 23.69 -11.94 2.78
N GLY A 42 23.82 -11.57 1.50
CA GLY A 42 24.14 -12.49 0.41
C GLY A 42 22.93 -13.15 -0.26
N THR A 43 21.71 -12.88 0.19
CA THR A 43 20.50 -13.45 -0.43
C THR A 43 20.20 -12.76 -1.77
N PRO A 44 20.15 -13.49 -2.90
CA PRO A 44 19.74 -12.90 -4.18
C PRO A 44 18.25 -12.56 -4.14
N LEU A 45 17.89 -11.32 -4.43
CA LEU A 45 16.51 -10.86 -4.44
C LEU A 45 15.89 -11.08 -5.82
N SER A 46 15.24 -12.24 -5.98
CA SER A 46 14.68 -12.65 -7.26
C SER A 46 13.57 -11.71 -7.75
N ASN A 47 13.50 -11.53 -9.07
CA ASN A 47 12.48 -10.73 -9.76
C ASN A 47 12.55 -9.21 -9.51
N LEU A 48 13.69 -8.67 -9.09
CA LEU A 48 13.89 -7.22 -8.97
C LEU A 48 14.56 -6.62 -10.23
N SER A 49 15.34 -7.40 -10.98
CA SER A 49 15.96 -6.88 -12.20
C SER A 49 14.95 -6.72 -13.33
N ILE A 50 14.84 -5.49 -13.83
CA ILE A 50 14.03 -5.14 -15.01
C ILE A 50 14.89 -5.17 -16.29
N LEU A 51 16.21 -4.98 -16.13
CA LEU A 51 17.16 -4.93 -17.24
C LEU A 51 17.75 -6.32 -17.48
N LYS A 52 17.74 -6.76 -18.75
CA LYS A 52 18.21 -8.09 -19.15
C LYS A 52 19.72 -8.29 -18.90
N ASP A 53 20.48 -7.20 -18.92
CA ASP A 53 21.94 -7.23 -18.77
C ASP A 53 22.40 -7.12 -17.31
N LYS A 54 21.49 -6.84 -16.38
CA LYS A 54 21.83 -6.69 -14.96
C LYS A 54 21.30 -7.88 -14.16
N PRO A 55 22.14 -8.57 -13.38
CA PRO A 55 21.67 -9.64 -12.50
C PRO A 55 20.81 -9.07 -11.37
N ASP A 56 20.03 -9.94 -10.74
CA ASP A 56 19.25 -9.58 -9.56
C ASP A 56 20.17 -9.06 -8.44
N PRO A 57 19.80 -7.95 -7.77
CA PRO A 57 20.60 -7.40 -6.69
C PRO A 57 20.65 -8.37 -5.50
N VAL A 58 21.81 -8.44 -4.88
CA VAL A 58 22.07 -9.28 -3.70
C VAL A 58 21.92 -8.43 -2.44
N ALA A 59 21.26 -8.97 -1.42
CA ALA A 59 21.13 -8.31 -0.13
C ALA A 59 22.50 -8.07 0.51
N LEU A 60 22.76 -6.84 0.94
CA LEU A 60 23.96 -6.44 1.66
C LEU A 60 23.78 -6.71 3.18
N PRO A 61 24.84 -6.56 4.00
CA PRO A 61 24.70 -6.51 5.45
C PRO A 61 23.83 -5.34 5.92
N ASP A 62 23.13 -5.49 7.05
CA ASP A 62 22.20 -4.50 7.60
C ASP A 62 22.86 -3.13 7.86
N ASP A 63 24.15 -3.12 8.21
CA ASP A 63 24.94 -1.91 8.48
C ASP A 63 25.25 -1.08 7.23
N GLN A 64 25.21 -1.71 6.05
CA GLN A 64 25.49 -1.03 4.78
C GLN A 64 24.26 -0.29 4.26
N TYR A 65 23.08 -0.57 4.82
CA TYR A 65 21.87 0.14 4.51
C TYR A 65 21.74 1.41 5.37
N PRO A 66 21.20 2.51 4.81
CA PRO A 66 20.95 3.71 5.59
C PRO A 66 20.01 3.47 6.78
N ALA A 67 20.24 4.20 7.88
CA ALA A 67 19.46 4.06 9.12
C ALA A 67 17.94 4.30 8.95
N TRP A 68 17.54 5.11 7.95
CA TRP A 68 16.13 5.40 7.69
C TRP A 68 15.31 4.16 7.29
N LEU A 69 15.94 3.11 6.75
CA LEU A 69 15.24 1.89 6.32
C LEU A 69 14.53 1.21 7.50
N TRP A 70 15.15 1.26 8.67
CA TRP A 70 14.69 0.55 9.87
C TRP A 70 13.58 1.30 10.61
N THR A 71 13.48 2.61 10.42
CA THR A 71 12.47 3.45 11.09
C THR A 71 11.14 3.51 10.32
N LEU A 72 11.05 2.97 9.10
CA LEU A 72 9.86 3.07 8.24
C LEU A 72 8.62 2.33 8.80
N LEU A 73 8.84 1.27 9.57
CA LEU A 73 7.77 0.41 10.12
C LEU A 73 7.33 0.85 11.52
N ASP A 74 8.08 1.76 12.14
CA ASP A 74 7.81 2.27 13.49
C ASP A 74 6.65 3.26 13.51
N GLU A 75 6.30 3.85 12.36
CA GLU A 75 5.15 4.73 12.23
C GLU A 75 3.91 3.91 11.91
N PRO A 76 3.00 3.65 12.88
CA PRO A 76 1.75 3.00 12.57
C PRO A 76 1.02 3.89 11.56
N ALA A 77 0.55 3.29 10.47
CA ALA A 77 -0.12 3.94 9.35
C ALA A 77 -1.29 4.84 9.80
N ALA A 78 -0.96 6.04 10.28
CA ALA A 78 -1.85 7.16 10.39
C ALA A 78 -1.70 7.96 9.10
N PRO A 79 -2.79 8.40 8.47
CA PRO A 79 -2.75 9.20 7.24
C PRO A 79 -2.29 10.65 7.54
N SER A 80 -1.10 10.81 8.13
CA SER A 80 -0.55 12.10 8.56
C SER A 80 0.95 12.30 8.27
N LEU A 81 1.63 11.34 7.63
CA LEU A 81 3.02 11.51 7.17
C LEU A 81 3.19 12.37 5.91
N ALA A 82 2.29 13.32 5.74
CA ALA A 82 2.51 14.50 4.90
C ALA A 82 2.84 15.75 5.75
N ASN A 83 2.94 15.63 7.08
CA ASN A 83 3.00 16.78 8.00
C ASN A 83 4.12 16.72 9.07
N GLU A 84 5.14 15.87 8.96
CA GLU A 84 6.19 15.77 10.00
C GLU A 84 7.61 16.14 9.48
N THR A 85 7.71 16.89 8.37
CA THR A 85 8.94 17.63 7.99
C THR A 85 8.81 19.15 8.15
N SER A 86 7.75 19.65 8.77
CA SER A 86 7.56 21.08 9.05
C SER A 86 6.93 21.34 10.43
N LYS A 87 7.59 20.87 11.50
CA LYS A 87 7.39 21.42 12.85
C LYS A 87 8.46 22.47 13.14
N THR A 88 8.46 23.51 12.32
CA THR A 88 9.08 24.79 12.67
C THR A 88 8.10 25.86 12.20
N GLU A 89 7.57 26.59 13.20
CA GLU A 89 6.96 27.93 13.11
C GLU A 89 5.45 28.04 12.74
N SER A 90 4.68 28.54 13.73
CA SER A 90 3.54 29.45 13.56
C SER A 90 2.17 28.94 13.05
N GLY A 91 1.37 28.36 13.96
CA GLY A 91 -0.01 28.79 14.30
C GLY A 91 -1.11 28.98 13.23
N SER A 92 -0.92 28.65 11.95
CA SER A 92 -1.90 29.00 10.90
C SER A 92 -2.11 27.94 9.79
N GLU A 93 -1.20 26.98 9.63
CA GLU A 93 -1.28 25.98 8.54
C GLU A 93 -2.35 24.90 8.79
N VAL A 94 -2.59 24.51 10.06
CA VAL A 94 -3.58 23.48 10.42
C VAL A 94 -5.00 23.93 10.08
N ASP A 95 -5.29 25.22 10.28
CA ASP A 95 -6.57 25.82 9.94
C ASP A 95 -6.79 25.87 8.42
N LEU A 96 -5.74 26.13 7.63
CA LEU A 96 -5.81 26.10 6.16
C LEU A 96 -6.04 24.68 5.63
N GLN A 97 -5.43 23.65 6.23
CA GLN A 97 -5.65 22.26 5.82
C GLN A 97 -7.07 21.78 6.16
N ALA A 98 -7.57 22.13 7.35
CA ALA A 98 -8.95 21.85 7.75
C ALA A 98 -9.96 22.55 6.82
N GLN A 99 -9.73 23.82 6.47
CA GLN A 99 -10.56 24.57 5.52
C GLN A 99 -10.51 23.96 4.12
N LYS A 100 -9.32 23.59 3.61
CA LYS A 100 -9.16 22.88 2.33
C LYS A 100 -9.92 21.54 2.33
N LYS A 101 -9.91 20.80 3.44
CA LYS A 101 -10.64 19.53 3.59
C LYS A 101 -12.16 19.76 3.56
N ALA A 102 -12.65 20.78 4.26
CA ALA A 102 -14.06 21.16 4.24
C ALA A 102 -14.53 21.55 2.83
N LEU A 103 -13.77 22.39 2.11
CA LEU A 103 -14.08 22.77 0.73
C LEU A 103 -14.13 21.56 -0.21
N LYS A 104 -13.21 20.60 -0.06
CA LYS A 104 -13.22 19.36 -0.85
C LYS A 104 -14.43 18.48 -0.53
N ALA A 105 -14.88 18.42 0.72
CA ALA A 105 -16.08 17.69 1.11
C ALA A 105 -17.34 18.30 0.48
N LEU A 106 -17.52 19.61 0.61
CA LEU A 106 -18.64 20.34 0.01
C LEU A 106 -18.67 20.20 -1.53
N ASN A 107 -17.52 20.24 -2.18
CA ASN A 107 -17.45 20.06 -3.64
C ASN A 107 -17.86 18.63 -4.04
N ARG A 108 -17.43 17.61 -3.28
CA ARG A 108 -17.87 16.21 -3.51
C ARG A 108 -19.38 16.06 -3.33
N GLU A 109 -19.97 16.69 -2.33
CA GLU A 109 -21.43 16.68 -2.10
C GLU A 109 -22.18 17.35 -3.24
N ASN A 110 -21.71 18.53 -3.69
CA ASN A 110 -22.32 19.26 -4.80
C ASN A 110 -22.30 18.45 -6.12
N ILE A 111 -21.16 17.81 -6.42
CA ILE A 111 -21.03 16.92 -7.59
C ILE A 111 -22.00 15.74 -7.47
N LYS A 112 -22.11 15.12 -6.28
CA LYS A 112 -23.05 14.00 -6.05
C LYS A 112 -24.50 14.43 -6.24
N ALA A 113 -24.92 15.57 -5.69
CA ALA A 113 -26.27 16.08 -5.83
C ALA A 113 -26.60 16.42 -7.29
N SER A 114 -25.67 17.05 -8.03
CA SER A 114 -25.83 17.34 -9.46
C SER A 114 -25.95 16.05 -10.27
N ASN A 115 -25.08 15.07 -10.03
CA ASN A 115 -25.14 13.78 -10.72
C ASN A 115 -26.43 13.02 -10.40
N TYR A 116 -26.92 13.09 -9.15
CA TYR A 116 -28.19 12.49 -8.75
C TYR A 116 -29.35 13.03 -9.58
N LEU A 117 -29.52 14.36 -9.64
CA LEU A 117 -30.57 15.00 -10.43
C LEU A 117 -30.47 14.67 -11.93
N LYS A 118 -29.25 14.62 -12.46
CA LYS A 118 -28.98 14.24 -13.86
C LYS A 118 -29.26 12.76 -14.19
N SER A 119 -29.22 11.89 -13.19
CA SER A 119 -29.44 10.45 -13.37
C SER A 119 -30.89 10.02 -13.17
N THR A 120 -31.71 10.87 -12.52
CA THR A 120 -33.09 10.57 -12.14
C THR A 120 -34.13 11.26 -13.05
N THR A 121 -33.72 12.20 -13.89
CA THR A 121 -34.55 12.86 -14.93
C THR A 121 -34.23 12.27 -16.28
#